data_AF-A0A8T7BWU9-F1
#
_entry.id   AF-A0A8T7BWU9-F1
#
_cell.length_a   1.000
_cell.length_b   1.000
_cell.length_c   1.000
_cell.angle_alpha   90.00
_cell.angle_beta   90.00
_cell.angle_gamma   90.00
#
_symmetry.space_group_name_H-M   'P 1'
#
loop_
_entity.id
_entity.type
_entity.pdbx_description
1 polymer ?
#
loop_
_entity_poly.entity_id
_entity_poly.type
_entity_poly.pdbx_seq_one_letter_code
_entity_poly.pdbx_strand_id
1 'polypeptide(L)'
;FNPTHDKVAELEISQHMDRHQLAANLRRVFSAIVTGNVKEEGIAAIKKNGPFEIRGDRKIMQSLDTLLKSFINDHRMKIPGTKYRPCYRLIKD
;
A
#
# COMPACT_ATOMS: atom_id res chain seq x y z
N PHE A 1 -12.54 3.27 -4.92
CA PHE A 1 -11.35 2.85 -5.68
C PHE A 1 -11.31 1.33 -5.64
N ASN A 2 -11.26 0.66 -6.79
CA ASN A 2 -11.13 -0.80 -6.88
C ASN A 2 -9.68 -1.12 -7.30
N PRO A 3 -8.82 -1.57 -6.36
CA PRO A 3 -7.38 -1.67 -6.59
C PRO A 3 -7.02 -2.90 -7.44
N THR A 4 -6.40 -2.65 -8.58
CA THR A 4 -5.67 -3.64 -9.38
C THR A 4 -4.18 -3.29 -9.34
N HIS A 5 -3.30 -4.23 -9.70
CA HIS A 5 -1.85 -3.96 -9.78
C HIS A 5 -1.54 -2.73 -10.63
N ASP A 6 -2.15 -2.64 -11.82
CA ASP A 6 -1.96 -1.52 -12.73
C ASP A 6 -2.44 -0.21 -12.11
N LYS A 7 -3.68 -0.17 -11.60
CA LYS A 7 -4.25 1.04 -10.98
C LYS A 7 -3.48 1.52 -9.77
N VAL A 8 -2.83 0.62 -9.03
CA VAL A 8 -2.00 0.99 -7.89
C VAL A 8 -0.64 1.52 -8.35
N ALA A 9 -0.04 0.89 -9.38
CA ALA A 9 1.22 1.35 -9.97
C ALA A 9 1.10 2.72 -10.65
N GLU A 10 -0.08 3.06 -11.17
CA GLU A 10 -0.40 4.36 -11.79
C GLU A 10 -0.67 5.48 -10.77
N LEU A 11 -0.74 5.19 -9.46
CA LEU A 11 -0.96 6.24 -8.47
C LEU A 11 0.26 7.16 -8.39
N GLU A 12 0.07 8.40 -8.78
CA GLU A 12 1.08 9.44 -8.60
C GLU A 12 1.18 9.84 -7.13
N ILE A 13 2.38 9.75 -6.57
CA ILE A 13 2.69 10.13 -5.20
C ILE A 13 3.95 11.00 -5.23
N SER A 14 3.74 12.30 -5.41
CA SER A 14 4.84 13.29 -5.45
C SER A 14 4.57 14.48 -4.52
N GLN A 15 5.64 15.07 -3.99
CA GLN A 15 5.64 16.30 -3.21
C GLN A 15 5.26 17.52 -4.05
N HIS A 16 5.35 17.41 -5.38
CA HIS A 16 5.00 18.47 -6.31
C HIS A 16 3.50 18.54 -6.64
N MET A 17 2.72 17.53 -6.22
CA MET A 17 1.28 17.54 -6.40
C MET A 17 0.59 18.50 -5.44
N ASP A 18 -0.60 18.96 -5.83
CA ASP A 18 -1.49 19.63 -4.90
C ASP A 18 -1.78 18.74 -3.69
N ARG A 19 -1.71 19.32 -2.48
CA ARG A 19 -1.83 18.58 -1.21
C ARG A 19 -3.10 17.72 -1.12
N HIS A 20 -4.22 18.22 -1.64
CA HIS A 20 -5.49 17.50 -1.62
C HIS A 20 -5.48 16.28 -2.56
N GLN A 21 -4.78 16.35 -3.70
CA GLN A 21 -4.63 15.24 -4.63
C GLN A 21 -3.67 14.19 -4.06
N LEU A 22 -2.55 14.61 -3.49
CA LEU A 22 -1.62 13.73 -2.79
C LEU A 22 -2.35 12.96 -1.67
N ALA A 23 -3.14 13.65 -0.85
CA ALA A 23 -3.95 13.02 0.19
C ALA A 23 -4.96 12.01 -0.39
N ALA A 24 -5.61 12.34 -1.51
CA ALA A 24 -6.54 11.43 -2.18
C ALA A 24 -5.85 10.16 -2.70
N ASN A 25 -4.64 10.28 -3.26
CA ASN A 25 -3.85 9.15 -3.75
C ASN A 25 -3.28 8.31 -2.60
N LEU A 26 -2.80 8.92 -1.50
CA LEU A 26 -2.43 8.18 -0.29
C LEU A 26 -3.62 7.42 0.29
N ARG A 27 -4.83 8.00 0.30
CA ARG A 27 -6.07 7.30 0.68
C ARG A 27 -6.37 6.11 -0.24
N ARG A 28 -6.08 6.20 -1.55
CA ARG A 28 -6.19 5.07 -2.50
C ARG A 28 -5.16 3.98 -2.18
N VAL A 29 -3.92 4.35 -1.83
CA VAL A 29 -2.87 3.41 -1.39
C VAL A 29 -3.33 2.61 -0.16
N PHE A 30 -3.79 3.27 0.91
CA PHE A 30 -4.27 2.56 2.10
C PHE A 30 -5.48 1.68 1.79
N SER A 31 -6.39 2.15 0.93
CA SER A 31 -7.52 1.35 0.46
C SER A 31 -7.08 0.09 -0.29
N ALA A 32 -5.98 0.15 -1.05
CA ALA A 32 -5.41 -1.01 -1.74
C ALA A 32 -4.81 -2.01 -0.75
N ILE A 33 -4.06 -1.53 0.25
CA ILE A 33 -3.47 -2.36 1.31
C ILE A 33 -4.56 -3.09 2.09
N VAL A 34 -5.64 -2.39 2.48
CA VAL A 34 -6.77 -3.03 3.16
C VAL A 34 -7.38 -4.12 2.27
N THR A 35 -7.68 -3.82 1.01
CA THR A 35 -8.24 -4.81 0.06
C THR A 35 -7.33 -6.04 -0.08
N GLY A 36 -6.02 -5.85 -0.27
CA GLY A 36 -5.07 -6.95 -0.41
C GLY A 36 -4.88 -7.80 0.85
N ASN A 37 -5.21 -7.27 2.03
CA ASN A 37 -5.07 -7.97 3.31
C ASN A 37 -6.31 -8.77 3.72
N VAL A 38 -7.52 -8.28 3.44
CA VAL A 38 -8.76 -8.83 4.05
C VAL A 38 -9.86 -9.20 3.06
N LYS A 39 -9.85 -8.67 1.83
CA LYS A 39 -10.90 -8.96 0.85
C LYS A 39 -10.49 -10.14 -0.02
N GLU A 40 -11.41 -11.04 -0.28
CA GLU A 40 -11.14 -12.28 -1.01
C GLU A 40 -10.54 -12.02 -2.40
N GLU A 41 -11.13 -11.07 -3.14
CA GLU A 41 -10.65 -10.69 -4.47
C GLU A 41 -9.24 -10.08 -4.43
N GLY A 42 -8.95 -9.30 -3.38
CA GLY A 42 -7.64 -8.70 -3.16
C GLY A 42 -6.59 -9.76 -2.81
N ILE A 43 -6.89 -10.63 -1.86
CA ILE A 43 -6.00 -11.71 -1.43
C ILE A 43 -5.69 -12.65 -2.62
N ALA A 44 -6.70 -12.99 -3.43
CA ALA A 44 -6.52 -13.81 -4.62
C ALA A 44 -5.61 -13.13 -5.65
N ALA A 45 -5.80 -11.83 -5.91
CA ALA A 45 -4.94 -11.06 -6.80
C ALA A 45 -3.48 -11.01 -6.31
N ILE A 46 -3.28 -10.83 -5.00
CA ILE A 46 -1.93 -10.81 -4.39
C ILE A 46 -1.26 -12.19 -4.49
N LYS A 47 -2.01 -13.28 -4.30
CA LYS A 47 -1.49 -14.63 -4.47
C LYS A 47 -1.09 -14.93 -5.92
N LYS A 48 -1.86 -14.41 -6.89
CA LYS A 48 -1.64 -14.65 -8.32
C LYS A 48 -0.50 -13.81 -8.90
N ASN A 49 -0.48 -12.51 -8.59
CA ASN A 49 0.38 -11.52 -9.27
C ASN A 49 1.50 -10.98 -8.35
N GLY A 50 1.50 -11.35 -7.07
CA GLY A 50 2.42 -10.79 -6.08
C GLY A 50 1.90 -9.50 -5.42
N PRO A 51 2.71 -8.82 -4.61
CA PRO A 51 2.31 -7.61 -3.90
C PRO A 51 1.99 -6.44 -4.84
N PHE A 52 1.16 -5.50 -4.41
CA PHE A 52 1.00 -4.23 -5.11
C PHE A 52 2.30 -3.41 -5.09
N GLU A 53 2.75 -2.92 -6.23
CA GLU A 53 3.88 -1.98 -6.30
C GLU A 53 3.37 -0.56 -6.16
N ILE A 54 3.84 0.15 -5.13
CA ILE A 54 3.49 1.55 -4.89
C ILE A 54 4.76 2.37 -5.14
N ARG A 55 4.69 3.26 -6.11
CA ARG A 55 5.79 4.12 -6.55
C ARG A 55 5.54 5.55 -6.08
N GLY A 56 6.61 6.32 -5.94
CA GLY A 56 6.53 7.73 -5.58
C GLY A 56 7.84 8.26 -5.03
N ASP A 57 7.83 9.57 -4.73
CA ASP A 57 9.01 10.28 -4.25
C ASP A 57 9.63 9.59 -3.03
N ARG A 58 10.94 9.35 -3.09
CA ARG A 58 11.74 8.73 -2.03
C ARG A 58 11.37 9.17 -0.61
N LYS A 59 11.22 10.48 -0.36
CA LYS A 59 10.94 11.00 0.99
C LYS A 59 9.55 10.60 1.50
N ILE A 60 8.53 10.62 0.63
CA ILE A 60 7.18 10.17 0.98
C ILE A 60 7.18 8.66 1.19
N MET A 61 7.81 7.90 0.28
CA MET A 61 7.88 6.44 0.38
C MET A 61 8.62 5.96 1.63
N GLN A 62 9.68 6.64 2.06
CA GLN A 62 10.36 6.35 3.33
C GLN A 62 9.46 6.59 4.55
N SER A 63 8.67 7.67 4.53
CA SER A 63 7.73 8.00 5.60
C SER A 63 6.60 6.96 5.68
N LEU A 64 6.08 6.56 4.52
CA LEU A 64 5.07 5.50 4.40
C LEU A 64 5.61 4.14 4.85
N ASP A 65 6.85 3.79 4.46
CA ASP A 65 7.54 2.56 4.90
C ASP A 65 7.64 2.49 6.42
N THR A 66 8.06 3.58 7.05
CA THR A 66 8.19 3.70 8.51
C THR A 66 6.83 3.50 9.20
N LEU A 67 5.79 4.17 8.70
CA LEU A 67 4.42 4.05 9.23
C LEU A 67 3.85 2.64 9.08
N LEU A 68 4.01 2.01 7.91
CA LEU A 68 3.47 0.67 7.70
C LEU A 68 4.25 -0.39 8.50
N LYS A 69 5.56 -0.21 8.70
CA LYS A 69 6.36 -1.05 9.59
C LYS A 69 5.91 -0.94 11.04
N SER A 70 5.57 0.26 11.52
CA SER A 70 5.03 0.40 12.89
C SER A 70 3.71 -0.36 13.04
N PHE A 71 2.81 -0.31 12.04
CA PHE A 71 1.56 -1.10 12.09
C PHE A 71 1.80 -2.60 12.13
N ILE A 72 2.85 -3.11 11.48
CA ILE A 72 3.22 -4.52 11.54
C ILE A 72 3.75 -4.86 12.94
N ASN A 73 4.65 -4.04 13.48
CA ASN A 73 5.25 -4.23 14.80
C ASN A 73 4.19 -4.16 15.92
N ASP A 74 3.22 -3.26 15.78
CA ASP A 74 2.12 -3.06 16.72
C ASP A 74 0.98 -4.06 16.50
N HIS A 75 1.17 -5.09 15.66
CA HIS A 75 0.19 -6.15 15.37
C HIS A 75 -1.16 -5.62 14.85
N ARG A 76 -1.17 -4.48 14.16
CA ARG A 76 -2.38 -3.83 13.63
C ARG A 76 -2.77 -4.30 12.22
N MET A 77 -1.92 -5.10 11.58
CA MET A 77 -2.13 -5.59 10.20
C MET A 77 -2.80 -6.97 10.12
N LYS A 78 -2.73 -7.77 11.20
CA LYS A 78 -3.31 -9.11 11.27
C LYS A 78 -3.54 -9.49 12.74
N ILE A 79 -4.59 -10.25 13.02
CA ILE A 79 -4.81 -10.88 14.33
C ILE A 79 -3.60 -11.78 14.66
N PRO A 80 -3.10 -11.76 15.91
CA PRO A 80 -1.99 -12.62 16.34
C PRO A 80 -2.21 -14.10 15.99
N GLY A 81 -1.12 -14.82 15.68
CA GLY A 81 -1.14 -16.26 15.41
C GLY A 81 -0.37 -16.68 14.16
N THR A 82 -0.09 -15.76 13.23
CA THR A 82 0.78 -16.03 12.07
C THR A 82 1.57 -14.78 11.68
N LYS A 83 2.75 -14.98 11.08
CA LYS A 83 3.58 -13.87 10.58
C LYS A 83 2.86 -13.14 9.45
N TYR A 84 2.68 -11.83 9.58
CA TYR A 84 2.15 -10.99 8.51
C TYR A 84 3.14 -10.93 7.33
N ARG A 85 2.61 -11.12 6.11
CA ARG A 85 3.35 -10.90 4.85
C ARG A 85 2.73 -9.70 4.14
N PRO A 86 3.48 -8.61 3.91
CA PRO A 86 2.95 -7.43 3.24
C PRO A 86 2.34 -7.75 1.87
N CYS A 87 1.14 -7.25 1.61
CA CYS A 87 0.49 -7.29 0.30
C CYS A 87 0.97 -6.15 -0.63
N TYR A 88 2.04 -5.45 -0.27
CA TYR A 88 2.55 -4.28 -0.97
C TYR A 88 4.09 -4.29 -0.99
N ARG A 89 4.66 -3.56 -1.94
CA ARG A 89 6.09 -3.26 -2.09
C ARG A 89 6.22 -1.78 -2.42
N LEU A 90 7.00 -1.06 -1.63
CA LEU A 90 7.28 0.36 -1.87
C LEU A 90 8.52 0.50 -2.75
N ILE A 91 8.38 1.23 -3.85
CA ILE A 91 9.46 1.56 -4.78
C ILE A 91 9.81 3.03 -4.56
N LYS A 92 11.08 3.29 -4.24
CA LYS A 92 11.59 4.60 -3.81
C LYS A 92 12.31 5.24 -5.00
N ASP A 93 11.54 5.84 -5.90
CA ASP A 93 12.06 6.56 -7.07
C ASP A 93 12.63 7.93 -6.64
#